data_AF-A0A7Y4T6X9-F1
#
_entry.id   AF-A0A7Y4T6X9-F1
#
_cell.length_a   1.000
_cell.length_b   1.000
_cell.length_c   1.000
_cell.angle_alpha   90.00
_cell.angle_beta   90.00
_cell.angle_gamma   90.00
#
_symmetry.space_group_name_H-M   'P 1'
#
loop_
_entity.id
_entity.type
_entity.pdbx_description
1 polymer ?
#
loop_
_entity_poly.entity_id
_entity_poly.type
_entity_poly.pdbx_seq_one_letter_code
_entity_poly.pdbx_strand_id
1 'polypeptide(L)'
;MKRTHTPARVNAPPLADPKRARLFAIVARDARRAVVFRRGPTRKTRLFVWNLRDDTLEGGQWFFGRIYERRCDLSPDGKLLSYFAAKFVKPYGTWTAISRPPYFTALAFWPKGDSWGGGGLFEDARTFLLNHRETEREIVAPQGPPTARGFKVKPFGQYAGGGEDNPIYAERLTRDGWSVAAQTEGKEQRFDAPVWIVFDPPYARTLKLAGDGKQRPFTLRVLTHGYHEKDGRSWVETADVRDHEGTMLRDFGRIDWIDTDHNGDILLAREGRLERLRRGDIKSGDSKVVADLHDMTFEPLEAPAWAQTWPKHGPKR
;
A
#
# COMPACT_ATOMS: atom_id res chain seq x y z
N MET A 1 20.17 42.60 -2.70
CA MET A 1 19.94 41.67 -1.57
C MET A 1 19.71 40.27 -2.10
N LYS A 2 20.71 39.37 -1.98
CA LYS A 2 20.51 37.95 -2.29
C LYS A 2 19.66 37.36 -1.17
N ARG A 3 18.39 37.04 -1.44
CA ARG A 3 17.54 36.29 -0.51
C ARG A 3 18.20 34.93 -0.30
N THR A 4 18.83 34.73 0.85
CA THR A 4 19.25 33.41 1.33
C THR A 4 17.99 32.59 1.54
N HIS A 5 17.66 31.75 0.56
CA HIS A 5 16.57 30.78 0.68
C HIS A 5 17.08 29.70 1.64
N THR A 6 16.72 29.79 2.92
CA THR A 6 16.95 28.69 3.85
C THR A 6 16.11 27.51 3.37
N PRO A 7 16.72 26.37 3.00
CA PRO A 7 15.95 25.24 2.52
C PRO A 7 15.00 24.77 3.64
N ALA A 8 13.76 24.47 3.27
CA ALA A 8 12.79 23.88 4.19
C ALA A 8 13.39 22.59 4.77
N ARG A 9 13.38 22.47 6.10
CA ARG A 9 13.93 21.29 6.78
C ARG A 9 12.86 20.20 6.86
N VAL A 10 13.24 18.99 6.46
CA VAL A 10 12.40 17.80 6.66
C VAL A 10 12.51 17.39 8.12
N ASN A 11 11.40 17.49 8.87
CA ASN A 11 11.33 17.13 10.29
C ASN A 11 11.11 15.63 10.50
N ALA A 12 11.88 14.80 9.78
CA ALA A 12 11.87 13.35 9.90
C ALA A 12 13.29 12.82 9.66
N PRO A 13 14.03 12.39 10.71
CA PRO A 13 15.37 11.87 10.52
C PRO A 13 15.34 10.63 9.61
N PRO A 14 16.36 10.42 8.76
CA PRO A 14 16.43 9.24 7.90
C PRO A 14 16.46 7.96 8.74
N LEU A 15 16.07 6.84 8.14
CA LEU A 15 16.21 5.55 8.82
C LEU A 15 17.69 5.16 8.86
N ALA A 16 18.06 4.33 9.85
CA ALA A 16 19.45 3.94 10.10
C ALA A 16 20.15 3.33 8.87
N ASP A 17 19.41 2.62 8.03
CA ASP A 17 19.90 2.14 6.73
C ASP A 17 18.85 2.37 5.61
N PRO A 18 19.13 3.26 4.64
CA PRO A 18 18.20 3.56 3.54
C PRO A 18 18.10 2.43 2.50
N LYS A 19 19.02 1.45 2.52
CA LYS A 19 19.05 0.29 1.61
C LYS A 19 18.16 -0.86 2.07
N ARG A 20 17.59 -0.79 3.28
CA ARG A 20 16.67 -1.82 3.80
C ARG A 20 15.46 -2.03 2.90
N ALA A 21 14.94 -3.25 2.93
CA ALA A 21 13.69 -3.57 2.26
C ALA A 21 12.57 -2.66 2.74
N ARG A 22 11.75 -2.19 1.79
CA ARG A 22 10.59 -1.33 2.05
C ARG A 22 9.36 -2.19 2.06
N LEU A 23 8.53 -1.98 3.07
CA LEU A 23 7.31 -2.73 3.25
C LEU A 23 6.09 -1.84 3.00
N PHE A 24 5.11 -2.37 2.31
CA PHE A 24 3.80 -1.75 2.15
C PHE A 24 2.75 -2.83 2.33
N ALA A 25 1.66 -2.56 3.02
CA ALA A 25 0.60 -3.55 3.17
C ALA A 25 -0.79 -2.97 2.83
N ILE A 26 -1.72 -3.88 2.56
CA ILE A 26 -3.14 -3.57 2.34
C ILE A 26 -3.93 -4.56 3.17
N VAL A 27 -4.77 -4.07 4.07
CA VAL A 27 -5.64 -4.88 4.92
C VAL A 27 -6.96 -5.15 4.18
N ALA A 28 -7.43 -6.39 4.20
CA ALA A 28 -8.73 -6.74 3.61
C ALA A 28 -9.86 -6.19 4.48
N ARG A 29 -10.88 -5.59 3.86
CA ARG A 29 -11.94 -4.85 4.59
C ARG A 29 -12.89 -5.75 5.39
N ASP A 30 -13.11 -6.98 4.92
CA ASP A 30 -14.06 -7.93 5.51
C ASP A 30 -13.37 -9.19 6.04
N ALA A 31 -12.04 -9.18 6.14
CA ALA A 31 -11.26 -10.31 6.63
C ALA A 31 -10.04 -9.84 7.44
N ARG A 32 -9.70 -10.59 8.49
CA ARG A 32 -8.46 -10.43 9.26
C ARG A 32 -7.26 -11.00 8.48
N ARG A 33 -7.02 -10.45 7.29
CA ARG A 33 -6.01 -10.84 6.31
C ARG A 33 -5.43 -9.57 5.70
N ALA A 34 -4.11 -9.49 5.57
CA ALA A 34 -3.44 -8.43 4.82
C ALA A 34 -2.52 -9.03 3.75
N VAL A 35 -2.23 -8.24 2.73
CA VAL A 35 -1.18 -8.54 1.76
C VAL A 35 -0.02 -7.60 2.00
N VAL A 36 1.20 -8.13 2.06
CA VAL A 36 2.42 -7.35 2.27
C VAL A 36 3.31 -7.42 1.04
N PHE A 37 3.68 -6.26 0.52
CA PHE A 37 4.69 -6.07 -0.51
C PHE A 37 6.03 -5.78 0.17
N ARG A 38 7.01 -6.66 -0.04
CA ARG A 38 8.38 -6.44 0.40
C ARG A 38 9.25 -6.12 -0.81
N ARG A 39 9.67 -4.86 -0.94
CA ARG A 39 10.50 -4.37 -2.04
C ARG A 39 11.96 -4.21 -1.64
N GLY A 40 12.89 -4.72 -2.45
CA GLY A 40 14.33 -4.48 -2.31
C GLY A 40 15.17 -5.74 -2.04
N PRO A 41 16.50 -5.61 -1.89
CA PRO A 41 17.26 -4.58 -2.58
C PRO A 41 17.03 -4.73 -4.09
N THR A 42 16.90 -3.64 -4.86
CA THR A 42 16.57 -3.59 -6.31
C THR A 42 15.08 -3.75 -6.69
N ARG A 43 14.77 -3.86 -8.00
CA ARG A 43 13.42 -4.04 -8.60
C ARG A 43 12.82 -5.43 -8.33
N LYS A 44 12.95 -5.92 -7.10
CA LYS A 44 12.47 -7.22 -6.64
C LYS A 44 11.41 -6.98 -5.58
N THR A 45 10.22 -7.52 -5.80
CA THR A 45 9.11 -7.43 -4.85
C THR A 45 8.64 -8.83 -4.51
N ARG A 46 8.65 -9.20 -3.23
CA ARG A 46 8.03 -10.43 -2.73
C ARG A 46 6.65 -10.11 -2.17
N LEU A 47 5.69 -10.98 -2.43
CA LEU A 47 4.34 -10.87 -1.89
C LEU A 47 4.15 -11.85 -0.72
N PHE A 48 3.48 -11.39 0.32
CA PHE A 48 3.07 -12.22 1.45
C PHE A 48 1.59 -12.05 1.74
N VAL A 49 1.02 -13.07 2.37
CA VAL A 49 -0.25 -12.97 3.08
C VAL A 49 0.05 -12.99 4.57
N TRP A 50 -0.44 -11.99 5.28
CA TRP A 50 -0.39 -11.91 6.74
C TRP A 50 -1.77 -12.26 7.30
N ASN A 51 -1.84 -13.36 8.05
CA ASN A 51 -3.02 -13.70 8.82
C ASN A 51 -3.04 -12.87 10.10
N LEU A 52 -4.00 -11.95 10.19
CA LEU A 52 -4.05 -11.01 11.30
C LEU A 52 -4.61 -11.64 12.58
N ARG A 53 -5.09 -12.90 12.54
CA ARG A 53 -5.61 -13.59 13.73
C ARG A 53 -4.50 -14.09 14.64
N ASP A 54 -3.45 -14.65 14.05
CA ASP A 54 -2.37 -15.37 14.74
C ASP A 54 -0.96 -14.86 14.38
N ASP A 55 -0.87 -13.83 13.52
CA ASP A 55 0.37 -13.27 13.00
C ASP A 55 1.20 -14.22 12.13
N THR A 56 0.59 -15.26 11.55
CA THR A 56 1.29 -16.11 10.57
C THR A 56 1.47 -15.37 9.23
N LEU A 57 2.63 -15.59 8.60
CA LEU A 57 3.00 -15.03 7.30
C LEU A 57 3.25 -16.16 6.29
N GLU A 58 2.46 -16.15 5.23
CA GLU A 58 2.65 -17.03 4.08
C GLU A 58 3.37 -16.26 2.97
N GLY A 59 4.62 -16.63 2.70
CA GLY A 59 5.43 -16.01 1.66
C GLY A 59 5.20 -16.65 0.29
N GLY A 60 4.85 -15.85 -0.69
CA GLY A 60 4.61 -16.31 -2.06
C GLY A 60 5.61 -15.76 -3.06
N GLN A 61 5.10 -15.41 -4.24
CA GLN A 61 5.89 -15.19 -5.44
C GLN A 61 6.75 -13.94 -5.37
N TRP A 62 7.92 -14.03 -6.00
CA TRP A 62 8.75 -12.89 -6.31
C TRP A 62 8.43 -12.34 -7.70
N PHE A 63 8.38 -11.01 -7.79
CA PHE A 63 8.27 -10.28 -9.04
C PHE A 63 9.54 -9.49 -9.32
N PHE A 64 10.09 -9.67 -10.52
CA PHE A 64 11.19 -8.86 -11.03
C PHE A 64 10.67 -7.76 -11.95
N GLY A 65 10.63 -6.53 -11.43
CA GLY A 65 10.04 -5.36 -12.05
C GLY A 65 9.58 -4.36 -10.98
N ARG A 66 8.80 -3.35 -11.40
CA ARG A 66 8.15 -2.41 -10.47
C ARG A 66 6.72 -2.87 -10.19
N ILE A 67 6.36 -2.97 -8.93
CA ILE A 67 4.97 -2.93 -8.46
C ILE A 67 4.71 -1.52 -7.95
N TYR A 68 3.57 -0.92 -8.27
CA TYR A 68 3.14 0.38 -7.73
C TYR A 68 2.13 0.13 -6.61
N GLU A 69 2.64 -0.10 -5.40
CA GLU A 69 1.89 -0.62 -4.25
C GLU A 69 0.72 0.30 -3.83
N ARG A 70 0.89 1.61 -4.05
CA ARG A 70 -0.14 2.64 -3.79
C ARG A 70 -1.27 2.65 -4.82
N ARG A 71 -1.10 1.98 -5.98
CA ARG A 71 -2.13 1.79 -7.02
C ARG A 71 -2.74 0.37 -6.99
N CYS A 72 -2.36 -0.45 -6.01
CA CYS A 72 -2.89 -1.78 -5.81
C CYS A 72 -4.13 -1.73 -4.91
N ASP A 73 -4.91 -2.79 -4.88
CA ASP A 73 -6.03 -2.93 -3.93
C ASP A 73 -6.33 -4.40 -3.65
N LEU A 74 -6.97 -4.66 -2.52
CA LEU A 74 -7.31 -6.00 -2.09
C LEU A 74 -8.84 -6.15 -2.08
N SER A 75 -9.36 -7.29 -2.56
CA SER A 75 -10.79 -7.58 -2.46
C SER A 75 -11.21 -7.57 -1.00
N PRO A 76 -12.48 -7.25 -0.68
CA PRO A 76 -12.94 -7.19 0.71
C PRO A 76 -12.60 -8.44 1.52
N ASP A 77 -12.69 -9.62 0.91
CA ASP A 77 -12.37 -10.90 1.56
C ASP A 77 -10.89 -11.32 1.51
N GLY A 78 -10.02 -10.52 0.88
CA GLY A 78 -8.59 -10.77 0.78
C GLY A 78 -8.17 -11.86 -0.22
N LYS A 79 -9.10 -12.37 -1.04
CA LYS A 79 -8.83 -13.48 -1.98
C LYS A 79 -8.27 -13.04 -3.33
N LEU A 80 -8.50 -11.80 -3.74
CA LEU A 80 -8.02 -11.23 -4.99
C LEU A 80 -7.22 -9.97 -4.73
N LEU A 81 -6.08 -9.84 -5.39
CA LEU A 81 -5.25 -8.66 -5.40
C LEU A 81 -5.31 -8.02 -6.78
N SER A 82 -5.61 -6.73 -6.83
CA SER A 82 -5.33 -5.86 -7.96
C SER A 82 -3.94 -5.27 -7.79
N TYR A 83 -3.10 -5.33 -8.82
CA TYR A 83 -1.79 -4.69 -8.78
C TYR A 83 -1.43 -4.03 -10.12
N PHE A 84 -0.79 -2.88 -10.04
CA PHE A 84 -0.19 -2.21 -11.20
C PHE A 84 1.30 -2.52 -11.24
N ALA A 85 1.78 -2.98 -12.40
CA ALA A 85 3.14 -3.44 -12.58
C ALA A 85 3.79 -2.86 -13.83
N ALA A 86 5.13 -2.81 -13.81
CA ALA A 86 5.94 -2.43 -14.95
C ALA A 86 7.21 -3.28 -15.05
N LYS A 87 7.53 -3.69 -16.28
CA LYS A 87 8.87 -4.17 -16.67
C LYS A 87 9.54 -3.25 -17.69
N PHE A 88 8.79 -2.39 -18.37
CA PHE A 88 9.26 -1.50 -19.44
C PHE A 88 9.95 -2.23 -20.60
N VAL A 89 9.52 -3.46 -20.88
CA VAL A 89 9.98 -4.29 -22.01
C VAL A 89 8.78 -4.91 -22.72
N LYS A 90 8.96 -5.30 -23.98
CA LYS A 90 7.93 -5.99 -24.77
C LYS A 90 7.64 -7.41 -24.23
N PRO A 91 6.45 -7.99 -24.48
CA PRO A 91 5.31 -7.40 -25.19
C PRO A 91 4.51 -6.40 -24.34
N TYR A 92 4.63 -6.44 -23.00
CA TYR A 92 3.86 -5.58 -22.09
C TYR A 92 4.78 -4.73 -21.21
N GLY A 93 4.85 -3.43 -21.50
CA GLY A 93 5.66 -2.47 -20.72
C GLY A 93 5.13 -2.28 -19.31
N THR A 94 3.84 -1.98 -19.19
CA THR A 94 3.08 -1.81 -17.95
C THR A 94 1.70 -2.44 -18.07
N TRP A 95 1.11 -2.86 -16.94
CA TRP A 95 -0.22 -3.47 -16.91
C TRP A 95 -0.84 -3.41 -15.51
N THR A 96 -2.17 -3.45 -15.46
CA THR A 96 -2.94 -3.75 -14.24
C THR A 96 -3.36 -5.20 -14.28
N ALA A 97 -3.21 -5.95 -13.20
CA ALA A 97 -3.57 -7.36 -13.13
C ALA A 97 -4.38 -7.68 -11.89
N ILE A 98 -5.20 -8.73 -11.99
CA ILE A 98 -5.84 -9.39 -10.86
C ILE A 98 -5.16 -10.74 -10.63
N SER A 99 -4.75 -11.04 -9.40
CA SER A 99 -4.16 -12.32 -9.00
C SER A 99 -4.72 -12.83 -7.68
N ARG A 100 -4.31 -14.04 -7.29
CA ARG A 100 -4.59 -14.61 -5.97
C ARG A 100 -3.37 -14.48 -5.06
N PRO A 101 -3.46 -13.77 -3.93
CA PRO A 101 -2.37 -13.72 -2.96
C PRO A 101 -2.03 -15.13 -2.41
N PRO A 102 -0.75 -15.43 -2.13
CA PRO A 102 0.41 -14.54 -2.22
C PRO A 102 1.15 -14.57 -3.58
N TYR A 103 0.45 -14.72 -4.72
CA TYR A 103 1.06 -14.81 -6.04
C TYR A 103 0.79 -13.58 -6.91
N PHE A 104 1.73 -13.27 -7.80
CA PHE A 104 1.57 -12.27 -8.85
C PHE A 104 1.07 -12.90 -10.16
N THR A 105 0.96 -14.22 -10.27
CA THR A 105 0.42 -14.85 -11.49
C THR A 105 -0.98 -14.31 -11.79
N ALA A 106 -1.11 -13.62 -12.93
CA ALA A 106 -2.33 -12.95 -13.31
C ALA A 106 -3.41 -13.95 -13.72
N LEU A 107 -4.59 -13.83 -13.10
CA LEU A 107 -5.83 -14.44 -13.59
C LEU A 107 -6.32 -13.70 -14.84
N ALA A 108 -6.20 -12.38 -14.82
CA ALA A 108 -6.42 -11.50 -15.95
C ALA A 108 -5.60 -10.22 -15.78
N PHE A 109 -5.27 -9.57 -16.88
CA PHE A 109 -4.59 -8.28 -16.87
C PHE A 109 -4.96 -7.41 -18.07
N TRP A 110 -4.74 -6.12 -17.91
CA TRP A 110 -4.96 -5.08 -18.92
C TRP A 110 -3.62 -4.44 -19.27
N PRO A 111 -3.11 -4.64 -20.50
CA PRO A 111 -1.96 -3.92 -21.00
C PRO A 111 -2.18 -2.41 -20.98
N LYS A 112 -1.10 -1.65 -20.85
CA LYS A 112 -1.16 -0.18 -20.91
C LYS A 112 -0.02 0.42 -21.72
N GLY A 113 1.22 0.24 -21.29
CA GLY A 113 2.42 0.72 -21.99
C GLY A 113 3.00 2.03 -21.47
N ASP A 114 2.29 2.77 -20.62
CA ASP A 114 2.78 3.96 -19.90
C ASP A 114 2.52 3.88 -18.39
N SER A 115 2.89 4.93 -17.64
CA SER A 115 2.70 5.01 -16.17
C SER A 115 1.63 6.03 -15.73
N TRP A 116 0.78 6.52 -16.63
CA TRP A 116 -0.29 7.48 -16.34
C TRP A 116 -1.61 6.76 -16.04
N GLY A 117 -2.06 6.76 -14.80
CA GLY A 117 -3.17 5.93 -14.33
C GLY A 117 -2.69 4.51 -13.96
N GLY A 118 -3.42 3.49 -14.40
CA GLY A 118 -3.14 2.11 -13.98
C GLY A 118 -3.57 1.83 -12.54
N GLY A 119 -3.66 0.55 -12.20
CA GLY A 119 -4.26 0.09 -10.95
C GLY A 119 -5.79 0.14 -10.98
N GLY A 120 -6.38 0.08 -9.80
CA GLY A 120 -7.83 0.07 -9.63
C GLY A 120 -8.24 -0.33 -8.22
N LEU A 121 -9.52 -0.16 -7.92
CA LEU A 121 -10.11 -0.50 -6.61
C LEU A 121 -11.19 -1.57 -6.75
N PHE A 122 -11.30 -2.44 -5.76
CA PHE A 122 -12.47 -3.28 -5.58
C PHE A 122 -13.57 -2.45 -4.91
N GLU A 123 -14.65 -2.21 -5.65
CA GLU A 123 -15.91 -1.69 -5.11
C GLU A 123 -16.50 -2.74 -4.14
N ASP A 124 -16.56 -3.99 -4.60
CA ASP A 124 -16.99 -5.15 -3.82
C ASP A 124 -16.18 -6.42 -4.23
N ALA A 125 -16.52 -7.58 -3.69
CA ALA A 125 -15.81 -8.85 -3.97
C ALA A 125 -15.90 -9.34 -5.43
N ARG A 126 -16.78 -8.73 -6.24
CA ARG A 126 -17.08 -9.10 -7.63
C ARG A 126 -17.07 -7.89 -8.57
N THR A 127 -16.78 -6.68 -8.11
CA THR A 127 -16.73 -5.50 -8.96
C THR A 127 -15.40 -4.78 -8.80
N PHE A 128 -14.65 -4.71 -9.90
CA PHE A 128 -13.36 -4.02 -9.97
C PHE A 128 -13.46 -2.75 -10.81
N LEU A 129 -12.98 -1.63 -10.27
CA LEU A 129 -12.92 -0.33 -10.90
C LEU A 129 -11.51 -0.12 -11.46
N LEU A 130 -11.35 -0.30 -12.78
CA LEU A 130 -10.09 -0.25 -13.50
C LEU A 130 -9.73 1.19 -13.88
N ASN A 131 -8.54 1.66 -13.49
CA ASN A 131 -8.05 3.00 -13.82
C ASN A 131 -7.29 3.03 -15.16
N HIS A 132 -7.97 2.61 -16.22
CA HIS A 132 -7.48 2.62 -17.61
C HIS A 132 -8.42 3.45 -18.49
N ARG A 133 -7.85 4.08 -19.53
CA ARG A 133 -8.64 4.78 -20.55
C ARG A 133 -9.55 3.79 -21.27
N GLU A 134 -10.62 4.26 -21.89
CA GLU A 134 -11.53 3.41 -22.66
C GLU A 134 -10.80 2.56 -23.71
N THR A 135 -9.81 3.15 -24.38
CA THR A 135 -8.99 2.50 -25.41
C THR A 135 -7.96 1.50 -24.86
N GLU A 136 -7.81 1.39 -23.54
CA GLU A 136 -6.79 0.59 -22.84
C GLU A 136 -7.41 -0.54 -21.99
N ARG A 137 -8.61 -0.99 -22.35
CA ARG A 137 -9.39 -2.00 -21.61
C ARG A 137 -9.41 -3.38 -22.23
N GLU A 138 -8.56 -3.62 -23.23
CA GLU A 138 -8.32 -4.97 -23.72
C GLU A 138 -7.85 -5.86 -22.57
N ILE A 139 -8.54 -6.98 -22.37
CA ILE A 139 -8.24 -7.93 -21.30
C ILE A 139 -7.50 -9.12 -21.86
N VAL A 140 -6.38 -9.46 -21.23
CA VAL A 140 -5.62 -10.67 -21.51
C VAL A 140 -5.82 -11.62 -20.33
N ALA A 141 -6.19 -12.87 -20.65
CA ALA A 141 -6.39 -13.94 -19.68
C ALA A 141 -5.43 -15.08 -20.00
N PRO A 142 -4.27 -15.17 -19.33
CA PRO A 142 -3.28 -16.20 -19.61
C PRO A 142 -3.84 -17.62 -19.50
N GLN A 143 -4.81 -17.79 -18.59
CA GLN A 143 -5.39 -19.09 -18.28
C GLN A 143 -6.89 -18.96 -18.00
N GLY A 144 -7.68 -19.78 -18.66
CA GLY A 144 -9.12 -19.84 -18.43
C GLY A 144 -9.86 -18.57 -18.84
N PRO A 145 -11.04 -18.30 -18.23
CA PRO A 145 -11.86 -17.17 -18.63
C PRO A 145 -11.30 -15.83 -18.14
N PRO A 146 -11.54 -14.73 -18.90
CA PRO A 146 -11.08 -13.39 -18.54
C PRO A 146 -11.60 -12.89 -17.20
N THR A 147 -12.78 -13.35 -16.78
CA THR A 147 -13.33 -13.05 -15.46
C THR A 147 -14.10 -14.26 -14.91
N ALA A 148 -14.26 -14.31 -13.58
CA ALA A 148 -15.19 -15.24 -12.97
C ALA A 148 -16.65 -14.91 -13.33
N ARG A 149 -17.55 -15.89 -13.29
CA ARG A 149 -18.99 -15.64 -13.52
C ARG A 149 -19.53 -14.57 -12.59
N GLY A 150 -20.08 -13.50 -13.17
CA GLY A 150 -20.67 -12.37 -12.46
C GLY A 150 -19.65 -11.38 -11.89
N PHE A 151 -18.37 -11.54 -12.19
CA PHE A 151 -17.35 -10.54 -11.89
C PHE A 151 -17.39 -9.43 -12.96
N LYS A 152 -17.47 -8.18 -12.50
CA LYS A 152 -17.63 -6.99 -13.34
C LYS A 152 -16.36 -6.15 -13.29
N VAL A 153 -16.00 -5.58 -14.43
CA VAL A 153 -14.95 -4.58 -14.54
C VAL A 153 -15.58 -3.30 -15.08
N LYS A 154 -15.41 -2.21 -14.35
CA LYS A 154 -15.94 -0.88 -14.68
C LYS A 154 -14.80 0.13 -14.75
N PRO A 155 -14.97 1.27 -15.46
CA PRO A 155 -14.05 2.39 -15.30
C PRO A 155 -13.92 2.83 -13.84
N PHE A 156 -12.71 3.27 -13.47
CA PHE A 156 -12.51 4.08 -12.27
C PHE A 156 -13.00 5.52 -12.48
N GLY A 157 -14.32 5.71 -12.39
CA GLY A 157 -14.96 7.01 -12.56
C GLY A 157 -14.78 7.62 -13.96
N GLN A 158 -15.15 8.89 -14.10
CA GLN A 158 -15.12 9.61 -15.38
C GLN A 158 -13.69 9.84 -15.93
N TYR A 159 -12.69 9.94 -15.04
CA TYR A 159 -11.31 10.28 -15.40
C TYR A 159 -10.37 9.06 -15.38
N ALA A 160 -10.92 7.86 -15.59
CA ALA A 160 -10.15 6.63 -15.62
C ALA A 160 -9.00 6.68 -16.64
N GLY A 161 -7.81 6.24 -16.24
CA GLY A 161 -6.60 6.28 -17.05
C GLY A 161 -5.77 7.57 -16.91
N GLY A 162 -6.08 8.39 -15.90
CA GLY A 162 -5.30 9.56 -15.50
C GLY A 162 -4.62 9.40 -14.13
N GLY A 163 -3.76 10.36 -13.81
CA GLY A 163 -3.09 10.47 -12.52
C GLY A 163 -1.83 9.61 -12.36
N GLU A 164 -1.28 9.61 -11.15
CA GLU A 164 -0.15 8.78 -10.76
C GLU A 164 -0.58 7.84 -9.62
N ASP A 165 0.00 7.99 -8.42
CA ASP A 165 -0.45 7.25 -7.24
C ASP A 165 -1.90 7.63 -6.87
N ASN A 166 -2.26 8.91 -7.04
CA ASN A 166 -3.64 9.40 -7.02
C ASN A 166 -4.24 9.35 -8.44
N PRO A 167 -5.54 9.03 -8.59
CA PRO A 167 -6.57 9.03 -7.55
C PRO A 167 -6.65 7.75 -6.70
N ILE A 168 -6.08 6.63 -7.17
CA ILE A 168 -6.29 5.31 -6.56
C ILE A 168 -5.88 5.27 -5.08
N TYR A 169 -4.72 5.84 -4.74
CA TYR A 169 -4.24 5.81 -3.37
C TYR A 169 -5.10 6.63 -2.41
N ALA A 170 -5.45 7.87 -2.79
CA ALA A 170 -6.32 8.74 -2.00
C ALA A 170 -7.70 8.11 -1.79
N GLU A 171 -8.30 7.59 -2.86
CA GLU A 171 -9.66 7.03 -2.83
C GLU A 171 -9.71 5.72 -2.02
N ARG A 172 -8.66 4.89 -2.11
CA ARG A 172 -8.52 3.71 -1.23
C ARG A 172 -8.45 4.12 0.24
N LEU A 173 -7.63 5.11 0.57
CA LEU A 173 -7.49 5.61 1.93
C LEU A 173 -8.81 6.16 2.47
N THR A 174 -9.50 6.99 1.69
CA THR A 174 -10.82 7.53 2.07
C THR A 174 -11.85 6.43 2.29
N ARG A 175 -11.94 5.46 1.36
CA ARG A 175 -12.80 4.29 1.51
C ARG A 175 -12.49 3.51 2.79
N ASP A 176 -11.21 3.41 3.14
CA ASP A 176 -10.73 2.63 4.29
C ASP A 176 -10.69 3.47 5.59
N GLY A 177 -11.36 4.63 5.61
CA GLY A 177 -11.61 5.44 6.82
C GLY A 177 -10.56 6.51 7.12
N TRP A 178 -9.49 6.60 6.32
CA TRP A 178 -8.51 7.66 6.45
C TRP A 178 -9.06 8.98 5.91
N SER A 179 -8.75 10.08 6.58
CA SER A 179 -9.14 11.44 6.21
C SER A 179 -7.93 12.36 6.13
N VAL A 180 -7.99 13.36 5.25
CA VAL A 180 -6.99 14.44 5.20
C VAL A 180 -7.28 15.39 6.35
N ALA A 181 -6.34 15.51 7.29
CA ALA A 181 -6.46 16.42 8.44
C ALA A 181 -5.81 17.78 8.18
N ALA A 182 -4.75 17.82 7.37
CA ALA A 182 -4.14 19.05 6.91
C ALA A 182 -3.51 18.82 5.53
N GLN A 183 -3.74 19.76 4.61
CA GLN A 183 -3.16 19.73 3.28
C GLN A 183 -2.18 20.88 3.13
N THR A 184 -0.95 20.54 2.78
CA THR A 184 0.11 21.51 2.47
C THR A 184 0.54 21.29 1.03
N GLU A 185 0.75 22.37 0.28
CA GLU A 185 1.34 22.29 -1.04
C GLU A 185 2.83 21.94 -0.93
N GLY A 186 3.27 20.95 -1.71
CA GLY A 186 4.66 20.51 -1.73
C GLY A 186 5.52 21.55 -2.44
N LYS A 187 6.63 21.95 -1.82
CA LYS A 187 7.61 22.84 -2.43
C LYS A 187 8.73 22.04 -3.07
N GLU A 188 8.83 22.12 -4.39
CA GLU A 188 9.98 21.58 -5.10
C GLU A 188 11.28 22.25 -4.62
N GLN A 189 12.25 21.41 -4.32
CA GLN A 189 13.60 21.78 -3.99
C GLN A 189 14.48 21.62 -5.23
N ARG A 190 15.74 22.06 -5.11
CA ARG A 190 16.75 21.74 -6.11
C ARG A 190 16.89 20.22 -6.26
N PHE A 191 17.21 19.79 -7.48
CA PHE A 191 17.33 18.37 -7.81
C PHE A 191 18.38 17.61 -6.96
N ASP A 192 19.41 18.30 -6.45
CA ASP A 192 20.45 17.74 -5.60
C ASP A 192 20.11 17.75 -4.10
N ALA A 193 18.95 18.29 -3.71
CA ALA A 193 18.51 18.31 -2.33
C ALA A 193 18.28 16.87 -1.78
N PRO A 194 18.42 16.66 -0.46
CA PRO A 194 18.17 15.36 0.15
C PRO A 194 16.76 14.81 -0.10
N VAL A 195 15.77 15.69 -0.23
CA VAL A 195 14.37 15.38 -0.55
C VAL A 195 13.91 16.37 -1.60
N TRP A 196 13.33 15.88 -2.70
CA TRP A 196 12.98 16.73 -3.84
C TRP A 196 11.74 17.58 -3.58
N ILE A 197 10.68 17.02 -2.99
CA ILE A 197 9.45 17.78 -2.67
C ILE A 197 9.28 17.79 -1.16
N VAL A 198 9.14 18.96 -0.55
CA VAL A 198 9.03 19.11 0.92
C VAL A 198 7.71 19.76 1.31
N PHE A 199 7.08 19.24 2.37
CA PHE A 199 5.89 19.79 2.99
C PHE A 199 6.25 20.43 4.34
N ASP A 200 5.99 21.72 4.49
CA ASP A 200 6.18 22.44 5.74
C ASP A 200 5.02 23.44 5.95
N PRO A 201 4.07 23.17 6.87
CA PRO A 201 4.02 21.99 7.75
C PRO A 201 3.75 20.68 6.97
N PRO A 202 4.02 19.49 7.54
CA PRO A 202 3.77 18.21 6.88
C PRO A 202 2.30 18.02 6.48
N TYR A 203 2.08 17.39 5.32
CA TYR A 203 0.75 16.93 4.93
C TYR A 203 0.29 15.84 5.90
N ALA A 204 -0.93 15.97 6.46
CA ALA A 204 -1.39 15.11 7.55
C ALA A 204 -2.64 14.32 7.15
N ARG A 205 -2.60 13.02 7.43
CA ARG A 205 -3.75 12.11 7.35
C ARG A 205 -4.02 11.46 8.68
N THR A 206 -5.28 11.19 8.96
CA THR A 206 -5.72 10.58 10.21
C THR A 206 -6.73 9.48 9.99
N LEU A 207 -6.63 8.42 10.79
CA LEU A 207 -7.63 7.38 10.95
C LEU A 207 -8.15 7.45 12.38
N LYS A 208 -9.46 7.69 12.54
CA LYS A 208 -10.12 7.72 13.85
C LYS A 208 -10.67 6.34 14.17
N LEU A 209 -10.24 5.75 15.28
CA LEU A 209 -10.79 4.49 15.77
C LEU A 209 -11.70 4.72 16.96
N ALA A 210 -12.94 4.24 16.85
CA ALA A 210 -13.90 4.25 17.94
C ALA A 210 -13.41 3.41 19.13
N GLY A 211 -13.90 3.72 20.33
CA GLY A 211 -13.70 2.88 21.52
C GLY A 211 -14.41 1.53 21.39
N ASP A 212 -13.97 0.53 22.15
CA ASP A 212 -14.54 -0.82 22.18
C ASP A 212 -15.26 -1.15 23.50
N GLY A 213 -15.62 -0.12 24.27
CA GLY A 213 -16.21 -0.23 25.60
C GLY A 213 -15.20 -0.48 26.73
N LYS A 214 -14.00 -0.99 26.41
CA LYS A 214 -12.89 -1.15 27.38
C LYS A 214 -11.81 -0.09 27.20
N GLN A 215 -11.62 0.34 25.97
CA GLN A 215 -10.58 1.27 25.58
C GLN A 215 -11.18 2.50 24.92
N ARG A 216 -10.61 3.67 25.24
CA ARG A 216 -11.03 4.95 24.67
C ARG A 216 -10.75 5.01 23.16
N PRO A 217 -11.49 5.84 22.41
CA PRO A 217 -11.15 6.12 21.03
C PRO A 217 -9.76 6.76 20.93
N PHE A 218 -9.11 6.55 19.79
CA PHE A 218 -7.82 7.17 19.47
C PHE A 218 -7.77 7.56 18.00
N THR A 219 -6.83 8.43 17.67
CA THR A 219 -6.54 8.85 16.31
C THR A 219 -5.13 8.40 15.95
N LEU A 220 -5.00 7.57 14.91
CA LEU A 220 -3.73 7.29 14.28
C LEU A 220 -3.46 8.39 13.25
N ARG A 221 -2.26 8.97 13.25
CA ARG A 221 -1.88 10.05 12.34
C ARG A 221 -0.63 9.68 11.56
N VAL A 222 -0.64 9.97 10.27
CA VAL A 222 0.52 9.90 9.37
C VAL A 222 0.83 11.31 8.89
N LEU A 223 2.09 11.71 9.04
CA LEU A 223 2.64 12.99 8.57
C LEU A 223 3.59 12.72 7.40
N THR A 224 3.24 13.21 6.23
CA THR A 224 4.09 13.17 5.03
C THR A 224 4.91 14.45 4.97
N HIS A 225 6.22 14.31 5.15
CA HIS A 225 7.17 15.42 5.18
C HIS A 225 7.75 15.75 3.80
N GLY A 226 7.72 14.78 2.88
CA GLY A 226 8.19 15.00 1.52
C GLY A 226 8.18 13.77 0.64
N TYR A 227 8.54 13.98 -0.62
CA TYR A 227 8.67 12.96 -1.64
C TYR A 227 10.07 12.88 -2.23
N HIS A 228 10.44 11.66 -2.63
CA HIS A 228 11.69 11.34 -3.32
C HIS A 228 12.94 11.75 -2.51
N GLU A 229 13.12 11.10 -1.36
CA GLU A 229 14.39 11.16 -0.63
C GLU A 229 15.49 10.49 -1.46
N LYS A 230 16.61 11.19 -1.62
CA LYS A 230 17.79 10.71 -2.35
C LYS A 230 18.31 9.42 -1.72
N ASP A 231 18.50 8.39 -2.56
CA ASP A 231 18.88 7.03 -2.16
C ASP A 231 17.93 6.38 -1.14
N GLY A 232 16.76 6.99 -0.93
CA GLY A 232 15.85 6.70 0.15
C GLY A 232 14.42 6.54 -0.33
N ARG A 233 13.46 6.86 0.54
CA ARG A 233 12.04 6.56 0.31
C ARG A 233 11.39 7.55 -0.66
N SER A 234 10.48 7.03 -1.48
CA SER A 234 9.62 7.89 -2.30
C SER A 234 8.65 8.71 -1.46
N TRP A 235 8.31 8.23 -0.26
CA TRP A 235 7.46 8.90 0.72
C TRP A 235 8.21 8.98 2.04
N VAL A 236 8.42 10.20 2.55
CA VAL A 236 9.07 10.44 3.85
C VAL A 236 7.98 10.67 4.87
N GLU A 237 7.67 9.63 5.64
CA GLU A 237 6.51 9.62 6.54
C GLU A 237 6.90 9.30 7.99
N THR A 238 6.27 9.99 8.92
CA THR A 238 6.25 9.63 10.35
C THR A 238 4.84 9.35 10.81
N ALA A 239 4.68 8.68 11.95
CA ALA A 239 3.37 8.43 12.52
C ALA A 239 3.34 8.57 14.04
N ASP A 240 2.18 8.99 14.54
CA ASP A 240 1.89 9.10 15.96
C ASP A 240 0.45 8.67 16.26
N VAL A 241 0.20 8.30 17.50
CA VAL A 241 -1.14 8.02 18.02
C VAL A 241 -1.50 9.07 19.04
N ARG A 242 -2.73 9.56 18.94
CA ARG A 242 -3.29 10.57 19.84
C ARG A 242 -4.57 10.06 20.48
N ASP A 243 -4.85 10.48 21.69
CA ASP A 243 -6.15 10.24 22.30
C ASP A 243 -7.25 11.13 21.70
N HIS A 244 -8.45 11.01 22.24
CA HIS A 244 -9.61 11.80 21.84
C HIS A 244 -9.49 13.32 22.09
N GLU A 245 -8.59 13.75 22.97
CA GLU A 245 -8.31 15.16 23.27
C GLU A 245 -7.16 15.71 22.40
N GLY A 246 -6.54 14.84 21.58
CA GLY A 246 -5.43 15.20 20.72
C GLY A 246 -4.05 15.09 21.40
N THR A 247 -3.99 14.59 22.63
CA THR A 247 -2.74 14.35 23.36
C THR A 247 -2.00 13.18 22.74
N MET A 248 -0.72 13.36 22.42
CA MET A 248 0.10 12.29 21.86
C MET A 248 0.34 11.19 22.89
N LEU A 249 -0.13 9.99 22.57
CA LEU A 249 0.05 8.78 23.37
C LEU A 249 1.35 8.06 23.02
N ARG A 250 1.72 8.08 21.73
CA ARG A 250 2.91 7.41 21.23
C ARG A 250 3.39 8.06 19.93
N ASP A 251 4.71 8.18 19.80
CA ASP A 251 5.39 8.49 18.55
C ASP A 251 6.05 7.22 18.01
N PHE A 252 5.79 6.89 16.75
CA PHE A 252 6.46 5.77 16.07
C PHE A 252 7.71 6.19 15.32
N GLY A 253 7.94 7.50 15.20
CA GLY A 253 8.98 8.06 14.35
C GLY A 253 8.71 7.72 12.89
N ARG A 254 9.79 7.45 12.15
CA ARG A 254 9.74 7.19 10.72
C ARG A 254 9.23 5.79 10.41
N ILE A 255 8.36 5.70 9.40
CA ILE A 255 7.69 4.46 9.00
C ILE A 255 7.84 4.18 7.49
N ASP A 256 7.69 2.92 7.11
CA ASP A 256 7.43 2.51 5.73
C ASP A 256 5.92 2.48 5.44
N TRP A 257 5.14 2.01 6.42
CA TRP A 257 3.69 1.85 6.34
C TRP A 257 3.09 1.72 7.75
N ILE A 258 1.84 2.16 7.93
CA ILE A 258 1.06 1.95 9.16
C ILE A 258 -0.43 1.92 8.86
N ASP A 259 -1.17 1.06 9.56
CA ASP A 259 -2.63 0.97 9.51
C ASP A 259 -3.16 0.23 10.76
N THR A 260 -4.43 -0.16 10.76
CA THR A 260 -5.05 -0.93 11.85
C THR A 260 -5.68 -2.23 11.38
N ASP A 261 -5.69 -3.22 12.27
CA ASP A 261 -6.55 -4.40 12.16
C ASP A 261 -7.96 -4.05 12.65
N HIS A 262 -8.94 -4.87 12.30
CA HIS A 262 -10.36 -4.71 12.64
C HIS A 262 -10.63 -4.70 14.15
N ASN A 263 -9.73 -5.26 14.96
CA ASN A 263 -9.80 -5.21 16.43
C ASN A 263 -9.15 -3.95 17.03
N GLY A 264 -8.64 -3.04 16.19
CA GLY A 264 -7.98 -1.80 16.60
C GLY A 264 -6.51 -1.96 16.98
N ASP A 265 -5.91 -3.13 16.78
CA ASP A 265 -4.44 -3.26 16.87
C ASP A 265 -3.81 -2.40 15.77
N ILE A 266 -2.68 -1.78 16.11
CA ILE A 266 -1.89 -1.01 15.15
C ILE A 266 -0.92 -1.96 14.46
N LEU A 267 -0.95 -1.96 13.14
CA LEU A 267 -0.06 -2.72 12.27
C LEU A 267 0.91 -1.72 11.65
N LEU A 268 2.21 -1.96 11.78
CA LEU A 268 3.21 -1.03 11.24
C LEU A 268 4.36 -1.77 10.59
N ALA A 269 5.02 -1.07 9.69
CA ALA A 269 6.24 -1.51 9.07
C ALA A 269 7.29 -0.40 9.10
N ARG A 270 8.50 -0.76 9.48
CA ARG A 270 9.68 0.11 9.46
C ARG A 270 10.94 -0.75 9.42
N GLU A 271 11.98 -0.24 8.79
CA GLU A 271 13.31 -0.89 8.75
C GLU A 271 13.29 -2.34 8.24
N GLY A 272 12.35 -2.69 7.37
CA GLY A 272 12.19 -4.05 6.85
C GLY A 272 11.47 -5.02 7.79
N ARG A 273 10.94 -4.56 8.93
CA ARG A 273 10.18 -5.36 9.88
C ARG A 273 8.69 -5.08 9.82
N LEU A 274 7.90 -6.12 10.00
CA LEU A 274 6.48 -6.02 10.32
C LEU A 274 6.32 -6.13 11.82
N GLU A 275 5.51 -5.23 12.37
CA GLU A 275 5.24 -5.15 13.80
C GLU A 275 3.72 -5.02 14.03
N ARG A 276 3.28 -5.50 15.20
CA ARG A 276 1.92 -5.28 15.71
C ARG A 276 1.99 -4.73 17.13
N LEU A 277 1.31 -3.62 17.36
CA LEU A 277 1.05 -3.08 18.70
C LEU A 277 -0.40 -3.33 19.07
N ARG A 278 -0.64 -4.05 20.16
CA ARG A 278 -2.01 -4.29 20.63
C ARG A 278 -2.65 -2.99 21.04
N ARG A 279 -3.95 -2.85 20.79
CA ARG A 279 -4.70 -1.64 21.15
C ARG A 279 -4.53 -1.25 22.63
N GLY A 280 -4.55 -2.24 23.53
CA GLY A 280 -4.39 -2.03 24.97
C GLY A 280 -3.01 -1.57 25.40
N ASP A 281 -2.02 -1.78 24.56
CA ASP A 281 -0.61 -1.55 24.86
C ASP A 281 -0.10 -0.22 24.30
N ILE A 282 -0.97 0.57 23.64
CA ILE A 282 -0.60 1.84 22.97
C ILE A 282 0.19 2.78 23.88
N LYS A 283 -0.14 2.86 25.18
CA LYS A 283 0.55 3.77 26.10
C LYS A 283 1.88 3.23 26.63
N SER A 284 2.00 1.93 26.87
CA SER A 284 3.06 1.39 27.73
C SER A 284 3.68 0.06 27.29
N GLY A 285 3.12 -0.64 26.29
CA GLY A 285 3.69 -1.91 25.83
C GLY A 285 4.53 -1.76 24.57
N ASP A 286 5.39 -2.73 24.30
CA ASP A 286 6.19 -2.74 23.09
C ASP A 286 5.40 -3.32 21.91
N SER A 287 5.76 -2.90 20.70
CA SER A 287 5.27 -3.57 19.50
C SER A 287 5.92 -4.97 19.40
N LYS A 288 5.10 -5.99 19.13
CA LYS A 288 5.58 -7.32 18.80
C LYS A 288 6.13 -7.31 17.37
N VAL A 289 7.38 -7.72 17.19
CA VAL A 289 7.91 -8.03 15.85
C VAL A 289 7.22 -9.28 15.34
N VAL A 290 6.47 -9.14 14.25
CA VAL A 290 5.75 -10.23 13.58
C VAL A 290 6.69 -10.98 12.63
N ALA A 291 7.49 -10.23 11.87
CA ALA A 291 8.56 -10.80 11.06
C ALA A 291 9.63 -9.76 10.76
N ASP A 292 10.87 -10.22 10.70
CA ASP A 292 11.96 -9.47 10.07
C ASP A 292 12.09 -9.93 8.61
N LEU A 293 11.81 -9.01 7.68
CA LEU A 293 11.85 -9.26 6.23
C LEU A 293 12.97 -8.45 5.57
N HIS A 294 13.93 -7.98 6.36
CA HIS A 294 15.06 -7.19 5.89
C HIS A 294 15.91 -7.98 4.90
N ASP A 295 16.42 -9.14 5.33
CA ASP A 295 17.37 -9.95 4.57
C ASP A 295 16.66 -11.11 3.90
N MET A 296 16.37 -10.93 2.62
CA MET A 296 15.82 -11.99 1.80
C MET A 296 16.50 -12.02 0.44
N THR A 297 16.81 -13.23 0.01
CA THR A 297 17.33 -13.52 -1.33
C THR A 297 16.17 -13.85 -2.26
N PHE A 298 16.28 -13.41 -3.51
CA PHE A 298 15.30 -13.75 -4.53
C PHE A 298 15.27 -15.26 -4.76
N GLU A 299 14.09 -15.84 -4.72
CA GLU A 299 13.84 -17.25 -5.01
C GLU A 299 12.69 -17.33 -6.00
N PRO A 300 12.90 -17.85 -7.22
CA PRO A 300 11.80 -18.02 -8.15
C PRO A 300 10.81 -19.02 -7.55
N LEU A 301 9.54 -18.62 -7.49
CA LEU A 301 8.45 -19.46 -7.02
C LEU A 301 7.36 -19.49 -8.07
N GLU A 302 7.07 -20.68 -8.59
CA GLU A 302 5.94 -20.88 -9.48
C GLU A 302 4.63 -20.86 -8.69
N ALA A 303 3.59 -20.31 -9.32
CA ALA A 303 2.27 -20.33 -8.70
C ALA A 303 1.66 -21.73 -8.83
N PRO A 304 1.11 -22.30 -7.75
CA PRO A 304 0.38 -23.57 -7.83
C PRO A 304 -0.90 -23.42 -8.65
N ALA A 305 -1.43 -24.52 -9.18
CA ALA A 305 -2.60 -24.52 -10.07
C ALA A 305 -3.83 -23.78 -9.49
N TRP A 306 -4.05 -23.84 -8.18
CA TRP A 306 -5.16 -23.14 -7.53
C TRP A 306 -5.05 -21.61 -7.62
N ALA A 307 -3.83 -21.07 -7.71
CA ALA A 307 -3.58 -19.64 -7.81
C ALA A 307 -3.78 -19.10 -9.23
N GLN A 308 -3.86 -20.00 -10.22
CA GLN A 308 -4.04 -19.70 -11.64
C GLN A 308 -5.51 -19.76 -12.08
N THR A 309 -6.43 -20.05 -11.15
CA THR A 309 -7.87 -20.12 -11.41
C THR A 309 -8.64 -19.17 -10.50
N TRP A 310 -9.68 -18.54 -11.05
CA TRP A 310 -10.55 -17.67 -10.27
C TRP A 310 -11.16 -18.40 -9.06
N PRO A 311 -11.24 -17.74 -7.88
CA PRO A 311 -11.87 -18.35 -6.71
C PRO A 311 -13.34 -18.64 -6.99
N LYS A 312 -13.81 -19.81 -6.55
CA LYS A 312 -15.24 -20.11 -6.51
C LYS A 312 -15.88 -19.15 -5.50
N HIS A 313 -16.71 -18.24 -5.97
CA HIS A 313 -17.51 -17.42 -5.06
C HIS A 313 -18.71 -18.23 -4.56
N GLY A 314 -19.00 -18.14 -3.26
CA GLY A 314 -20.25 -18.68 -2.70
C GLY A 314 -21.49 -18.03 -3.32
N PRO A 315 -22.69 -18.59 -3.06
CA PRO A 315 -23.95 -18.00 -3.52
C PRO A 315 -24.04 -16.52 -3.10
N LYS A 316 -24.68 -15.70 -3.94
CA LYS A 316 -24.98 -14.31 -3.58
C LYS A 316 -25.78 -14.34 -2.26
N ARG A 317 -25.22 -13.75 -1.21
CA ARG A 317 -26.02 -13.29 -0.08
C ARG A 317 -26.64 -11.97 -0.47
#